data_AF-A0A2Z6AVX0-F1
#
_entry.id   AF-A0A2Z6AVX0-F1
#
_cell.length_a   1.000
_cell.length_b   1.000
_cell.length_c   1.000
_cell.angle_alpha   90.00
_cell.angle_beta   90.00
_cell.angle_gamma   90.00
#
_symmetry.space_group_name_H-M   'P 1'
#
loop_
_entity.id
_entity.type
_entity.pdbx_description
1 polymer ?
#
loop_
_entity_poly.entity_id
_entity_poly.type
_entity_poly.pdbx_seq_one_letter_code
_entity_poly.pdbx_strand_id
1 'polypeptide(L)'
;MRDAISHASKAFEDSGSAFHKHFAGAHKVHLTDVSFSDNAKYTIGLAVKDIASQLGLFDHEITKRLTGEMYWLEESEDLVIIFAVPEIDADMLVEIPRDHWWFKDADKATQ
;
A
#
# COMPACT_ATOMS: atom_id res chain seq x y z
N MET A 1 4.81 11.22 -16.07
CA MET A 1 5.21 10.25 -15.05
C MET A 1 4.73 10.78 -13.72
N ARG A 2 3.73 10.13 -13.13
CA ARG A 2 3.42 10.35 -11.70
C ARG A 2 4.49 9.59 -10.91
N ASP A 3 4.96 10.14 -9.79
CA ASP A 3 5.90 9.43 -8.92
C ASP A 3 5.25 8.16 -8.35
N ALA A 4 6.06 7.16 -8.02
CA ALA A 4 5.59 5.80 -7.68
C ALA A 4 4.76 5.71 -6.38
N ILE A 5 4.73 6.79 -5.60
CA ILE A 5 3.84 6.95 -4.45
C ILE A 5 3.24 8.35 -4.57
N SER A 6 1.91 8.42 -4.60
CA SER A 6 1.19 9.70 -4.64
C SER A 6 1.34 10.42 -3.30
N HIS A 7 0.90 9.85 -2.18
CA HIS A 7 1.06 10.41 -0.83
C HIS A 7 0.90 9.30 0.22
N ALA A 8 1.72 9.27 1.28
CA ALA A 8 1.39 8.54 2.50
C ALA A 8 0.44 9.44 3.33
N SER A 9 -0.87 9.25 3.17
CA SER A 9 -1.88 10.09 3.82
C SER A 9 -2.39 9.45 5.11
N LYS A 10 -2.63 10.25 6.15
CA LYS A 10 -3.29 9.82 7.39
C LYS A 10 -4.76 9.53 7.07
N ALA A 11 -5.22 8.29 7.23
CA ALA A 11 -6.65 8.01 7.24
C ALA A 11 -7.21 8.48 8.59
N PHE A 12 -8.17 9.41 8.56
CA PHE A 12 -8.72 10.09 9.74
C PHE A 12 -9.55 9.16 10.64
N GLU A 13 -9.60 9.49 11.94
CA GLU A 13 -10.23 8.79 13.09
C GLU A 13 -11.73 8.45 12.97
N ASP A 14 -12.42 8.76 11.87
CA ASP A 14 -13.87 8.51 11.72
C ASP A 14 -14.18 7.19 10.96
N SER A 15 -13.53 6.14 11.45
CA SER A 15 -14.07 4.79 11.69
C SER A 15 -15.15 4.30 10.72
N GLY A 16 -14.73 3.86 9.54
CA GLY A 16 -15.46 2.89 8.71
C GLY A 16 -16.23 3.47 7.52
N SER A 17 -16.84 4.65 7.60
CA SER A 17 -17.72 5.16 6.52
C SER A 17 -16.93 5.67 5.30
N ALA A 18 -15.87 6.46 5.52
CA ALA A 18 -15.04 6.99 4.44
C ALA A 18 -14.20 5.89 3.77
N PHE A 19 -13.73 4.92 4.55
CA PHE A 19 -13.02 3.74 4.05
C PHE A 19 -13.91 2.92 3.10
N HIS A 20 -15.12 2.57 3.52
CA HIS A 20 -16.06 1.82 2.65
C HIS A 20 -16.42 2.57 1.38
N LYS A 21 -16.42 3.91 1.39
CA LYS A 21 -16.74 4.72 0.22
C LYS A 21 -15.56 4.89 -0.74
N HIS A 22 -14.33 4.95 -0.22
CA HIS A 22 -13.12 5.09 -1.03
C HIS A 22 -12.68 3.75 -1.65
N PHE A 23 -12.95 2.64 -0.96
CA PHE A 23 -12.67 1.28 -1.44
C PHE A 23 -13.93 0.52 -1.89
N ALA A 24 -15.02 1.24 -2.18
CA ALA A 24 -16.23 0.64 -2.74
C ALA A 24 -15.89 0.00 -4.10
N GLY A 25 -15.97 -1.33 -4.19
CA GLY A 25 -15.58 -2.06 -5.40
C GLY A 25 -14.09 -2.37 -5.51
N ALA A 26 -13.29 -2.14 -4.46
CA ALA A 26 -11.89 -2.54 -4.44
C ALA A 26 -11.74 -4.06 -4.28
N HIS A 27 -10.79 -4.65 -5.01
CA HIS A 27 -10.49 -6.07 -4.97
C HIS A 27 -9.38 -6.34 -3.97
N LYS A 28 -9.57 -7.26 -3.02
CA LYS A 28 -8.49 -7.66 -2.10
C LYS A 28 -7.43 -8.44 -2.88
N VAL A 29 -6.16 -8.07 -2.70
CA VAL A 29 -5.02 -8.66 -3.38
C VAL A 29 -4.01 -9.15 -2.34
N HIS A 30 -3.37 -10.30 -2.60
CA HIS A 30 -2.26 -10.76 -1.77
C HIS A 30 -0.93 -10.22 -2.32
N LEU A 31 -0.06 -9.75 -1.43
CA LEU A 31 1.30 -9.30 -1.77
C LEU A 31 2.09 -10.37 -2.56
N THR A 32 1.81 -11.65 -2.33
CA THR A 32 2.43 -12.78 -3.05
C THR A 32 2.09 -12.80 -4.53
N ASP A 33 0.95 -12.23 -4.91
CA ASP A 33 0.40 -12.29 -6.26
C ASP A 33 0.79 -11.06 -7.07
N VAL A 34 1.53 -10.12 -6.48
CA VAL A 34 1.92 -8.85 -7.09
C VAL A 34 3.43 -8.73 -7.21
N SER A 35 3.87 -8.18 -8.34
CA SER A 35 5.22 -7.69 -8.56
C SER A 35 5.23 -6.18 -8.63
N PHE A 36 6.36 -5.59 -8.21
CA PHE A 36 6.58 -4.15 -8.22
C PHE A 36 7.78 -3.81 -9.09
N SER A 37 7.69 -2.66 -9.76
CA SER A 37 8.86 -2.03 -10.37
C SER A 37 9.93 -1.71 -9.32
N ASP A 38 11.19 -1.64 -9.72
CA ASP A 38 12.26 -1.31 -8.78
C ASP A 38 12.13 0.12 -8.23
N ASN A 39 11.58 1.05 -9.03
CA ASN A 39 11.26 2.40 -8.57
C ASN A 39 10.21 2.39 -7.45
N ALA A 40 9.19 1.54 -7.56
CA ALA A 40 8.16 1.39 -6.53
C ALA A 40 8.75 0.83 -5.24
N LYS A 41 9.56 -0.25 -5.34
CA LYS A 41 10.25 -0.82 -4.16
C LYS A 41 11.13 0.21 -3.46
N TYR A 42 11.89 1.00 -4.23
CA TYR A 42 12.74 2.06 -3.70
C TYR A 42 11.91 3.13 -2.97
N THR A 43 10.85 3.62 -3.60
CA THR A 43 10.00 4.69 -3.05
C THR A 43 9.24 4.21 -1.81
N ILE A 44 8.75 2.97 -1.80
CA ILE A 44 8.18 2.33 -0.60
C ILE A 44 9.22 2.29 0.51
N GLY A 45 10.45 1.89 0.20
CA GLY A 45 11.55 1.87 1.17
C GLY A 45 11.88 3.26 1.74
N LEU A 46 11.76 4.33 0.95
CA LEU A 46 11.91 5.71 1.44
C LEU A 46 10.75 6.11 2.36
N ALA A 47 9.50 5.84 1.95
CA ALA A 47 8.32 6.12 2.77
C ALA A 47 8.38 5.41 4.13
N VAL A 48 8.84 4.14 4.15
CA VAL A 48 9.08 3.39 5.39
C VAL A 48 10.04 4.12 6.32
N LYS A 49 11.17 4.59 5.79
CA LYS A 49 12.19 5.31 6.56
C LYS A 49 11.67 6.62 7.12
N ASP A 50 10.93 7.36 6.31
CA ASP A 50 10.37 8.64 6.71
C ASP A 50 9.34 8.46 7.84
N ILE A 51 8.44 7.47 7.70
CA ILE A 51 7.46 7.14 8.74
C ILE A 51 8.16 6.66 10.02
N ALA A 52 9.12 5.74 9.90
CA ALA A 52 9.89 5.24 11.03
C ALA A 52 10.62 6.37 11.77
N SER A 53 11.26 7.27 11.04
CA SER A 53 11.95 8.43 11.61
C SER A 53 11.01 9.41 12.31
N GLN A 54 9.81 9.64 11.77
CA GLN A 54 8.82 10.53 12.39
C GLN A 54 8.27 9.97 13.70
N LEU A 55 8.15 8.65 13.79
CA LEU A 55 7.62 7.94 14.95
C LEU A 55 8.68 7.51 15.96
N GLY A 56 9.97 7.67 15.63
CA GLY A 56 11.08 7.19 16.46
C GLY A 56 11.17 5.66 16.53
N LEU A 57 10.73 4.97 15.47
CA LEU A 57 10.73 3.52 15.34
C LEU A 57 11.86 3.03 14.42
N PHE A 58 12.13 1.72 14.42
CA PHE A 58 13.04 1.13 13.43
C PHE A 58 12.31 0.81 12.12
N ASP A 59 12.97 1.01 10.97
CA ASP A 59 12.43 0.74 9.62
C ASP A 59 11.79 -0.66 9.49
N HIS A 60 12.39 -1.66 10.14
CA HIS A 60 11.91 -3.05 10.06
C HIS A 60 10.57 -3.27 10.77
N GLU A 61 10.21 -2.40 11.72
CA GLU A 61 8.92 -2.44 12.40
C GLU A 61 7.80 -1.95 11.48
N ILE A 62 8.05 -0.87 10.73
CA ILE A 62 7.11 -0.36 9.72
C ILE A 62 7.02 -1.33 8.53
N THR A 63 8.15 -1.88 8.07
CA THR A 63 8.19 -2.87 6.97
C THR A 63 7.33 -4.09 7.27
N LYS A 64 7.32 -4.59 8.51
CA LYS A 64 6.47 -5.71 8.93
C LYS A 64 4.99 -5.36 8.90
N ARG A 65 4.63 -4.09 9.11
CA ARG A 65 3.24 -3.62 9.08
C ARG A 65 2.74 -3.44 7.65
N LEU A 66 3.62 -3.08 6.71
CA LEU A 66 3.31 -3.01 5.28
C LEU A 66 2.89 -4.33 4.64
N THR A 67 3.07 -5.48 5.31
CA THR A 67 2.47 -6.75 4.87
C THR A 67 0.97 -6.83 5.20
N GLY A 68 0.35 -5.70 5.52
CA GLY A 68 -1.07 -5.55 5.84
C GLY A 68 -1.98 -5.81 4.64
N GLU A 69 -3.15 -5.20 4.67
CA GLU A 69 -4.17 -5.44 3.65
C GLU A 69 -3.84 -4.66 2.38
N MET A 70 -3.99 -5.31 1.23
CA MET A 70 -3.72 -4.73 -0.06
C MET A 70 -4.96 -4.81 -0.95
N TYR A 71 -5.24 -3.73 -1.64
CA TYR A 71 -6.45 -3.55 -2.43
C TYR A 71 -6.10 -3.00 -3.81
N TRP A 72 -6.69 -3.57 -4.85
CA TRP A 72 -6.67 -3.01 -6.18
C TRP A 72 -7.95 -2.20 -6.41
N LEU A 73 -7.77 -0.91 -6.74
CA LEU A 73 -8.83 0.00 -7.10
C LEU A 73 -9.07 -0.10 -8.61
N GLU A 74 -10.19 -0.70 -9.03
CA GLU A 74 -10.47 -0.93 -10.46
C GLU A 74 -10.63 0.37 -11.25
N GLU A 75 -11.22 1.42 -10.67
CA GLU A 75 -11.46 2.70 -11.35
C GLU A 75 -10.18 3.49 -11.65
N SER A 76 -9.22 3.51 -10.71
CA SER A 76 -7.94 4.23 -10.89
C SER A 76 -6.81 3.32 -11.36
N GLU A 77 -7.03 2.01 -11.31
CA GLU A 77 -6.02 0.96 -11.50
C GLU A 77 -4.85 0.99 -10.50
N ASP A 78 -5.00 1.74 -9.41
CA ASP A 78 -3.97 1.84 -8.37
C ASP A 78 -4.03 0.65 -7.41
N LEU A 79 -2.87 0.31 -6.85
CA LEU A 79 -2.77 -0.64 -5.76
C LEU A 79 -2.56 0.12 -4.46
N VAL A 80 -3.35 -0.18 -3.44
CA VAL A 80 -3.29 0.47 -2.14
C VAL A 80 -2.89 -0.55 -1.08
N ILE A 81 -1.87 -0.21 -0.29
CA ILE A 81 -1.47 -0.97 0.90
C ILE A 81 -1.95 -0.20 2.12
N ILE A 82 -2.62 -0.89 3.04
CA ILE A 82 -3.20 -0.33 4.26
C ILE A 82 -2.60 -1.03 5.46
N PHE A 83 -2.11 -0.24 6.41
CA PHE A 83 -1.52 -0.76 7.63
C PHE A 83 -1.76 0.16 8.81
N ALA A 84 -1.99 -0.45 9.98
CA ALA A 84 -2.18 0.27 11.22
C ALA A 84 -0.86 0.85 11.75
N VAL A 85 -0.94 2.06 12.30
CA VAL A 85 0.15 2.72 13.02
C VAL A 85 -0.35 3.11 14.42
N PRO A 86 -0.26 2.19 15.39
CA PRO A 86 -0.82 2.38 16.73
C PRO A 86 -0.26 3.60 17.47
N GLU A 87 0.97 4.02 17.15
CA GLU A 87 1.64 5.15 17.80
C GLU A 87 0.92 6.49 17.55
N ILE A 88 0.11 6.57 16.50
CA ILE A 88 -0.68 7.76 16.15
C ILE A 88 -2.18 7.48 16.05
N ASP A 89 -2.62 6.32 16.55
CA ASP A 89 -4.00 5.84 16.51
C ASP A 89 -4.66 6.02 15.14
N ALA A 90 -3.94 5.64 14.09
CA ALA A 90 -4.40 5.83 12.71
C ALA A 90 -3.97 4.71 11.78
N ASP A 91 -4.73 4.53 10.71
CA ASP A 91 -4.33 3.73 9.55
C ASP A 91 -3.60 4.62 8.54
N MET A 92 -2.54 4.06 7.97
CA MET A 92 -1.82 4.67 6.86
C MET A 92 -2.07 3.89 5.58
N LEU A 93 -2.11 4.63 4.48
CA LEU A 93 -2.23 4.07 3.15
C LEU A 93 -1.04 4.45 2.28
N VAL A 94 -0.63 3.52 1.42
CA VAL A 94 0.36 3.73 0.36
C VAL A 94 -0.30 3.39 -0.96
N GLU A 95 -0.47 4.40 -1.81
CA GLU A 95 -0.98 4.25 -3.18
C GLU A 95 0.20 4.03 -4.14
N ILE A 96 0.10 2.98 -4.94
CA ILE A 96 1.09 2.59 -5.95
C ILE A 96 0.39 2.69 -7.32
N PRO A 97 0.78 3.65 -8.17
CA PRO A 97 0.16 3.82 -9.48
C PRO A 97 0.27 2.59 -10.37
N ARG A 98 -0.69 2.39 -11.27
CA ARG A 98 -0.76 1.23 -12.17
C ARG A 98 0.56 0.86 -12.86
N ASP A 99 1.33 1.87 -13.26
CA ASP A 99 2.60 1.78 -13.98
C ASP A 99 3.70 1.07 -13.17
N HIS A 100 3.49 0.92 -11.86
CA HIS A 100 4.50 0.54 -10.90
C HIS A 100 4.30 -0.84 -10.29
N TRP A 101 3.21 -1.53 -10.65
CA TRP A 101 2.88 -2.87 -10.17
C TRP A 101 2.22 -3.71 -11.26
N TRP A 102 2.22 -5.03 -11.11
CA TRP A 102 1.46 -5.95 -11.95
C TRP A 102 1.19 -7.24 -11.19
N PHE A 103 0.08 -7.91 -11.51
CA PHE A 103 -0.12 -9.28 -11.06
C PHE A 103 1.02 -10.15 -11.61
N LYS A 104 1.60 -11.00 -10.76
CA LYS A 104 2.44 -12.08 -11.23
C LYS A 104 1.57 -12.95 -12.12
N ASP A 105 2.01 -13.21 -13.33
CA ASP A 105 1.37 -14.22 -14.16
C ASP A 105 1.27 -15.50 -13.32
N ALA A 106 0.06 -15.99 -13.14
CA ALA A 106 -0.16 -17.34 -12.66
C ALA A 106 0.30 -18.29 -13.77
N ASP A 107 1.61 -18.40 -13.94
CA ASP A 107 2.25 -19.28 -14.93
C ASP A 107 2.19 -20.75 -14.47
N LYS A 108 1.02 -21.15 -13.92
CA LYS A 108 0.67 -22.49 -13.44
C LYS A 108 -0.82 -22.75 -13.60
N ALA A 109 -1.31 -22.68 -14.84
CA ALA A 109 -2.57 -23.35 -15.19
C ALA A 109 -2.64 -23.84 -16.64
N THR A 110 -1.51 -24.12 -17.32
CA THR A 110 -1.49 -25.03 -18.48
C THR A 110 -0.06 -25.55 -18.74
N GLN A 111 0.32 -26.65 -18.08
CA GLN A 111 1.27 -27.62 -18.63
C GLN A 111 0.77 -29.03 -18.29
#